data_AF-A0A5J4P4K7-F1
#
_entry.id   AF-A0A5J4P4K7-F1
#
_cell.length_a   1.000
_cell.length_b   1.000
_cell.length_c   1.000
_cell.angle_alpha   90.00
_cell.angle_beta   90.00
_cell.angle_gamma   90.00
#
_symmetry.space_group_name_H-M   'P 1'
#
loop_
_entity.id
_entity.type
_entity.pdbx_description
1 polymer ?
#
loop_
_entity_poly.entity_id
_entity_poly.type
_entity_poly.pdbx_seq_one_letter_code
_entity_poly.pdbx_strand_id
1 'polypeptide(L)'
;KVLEHIVDTVLQFEGDQHYMYRILRSIKNRFGSTAELGIYEMRQDGLRQVSNPSELLLSQDHEGMSGVAVASAMEGVRPFLIETQALVSSAVYGNPQRSATGFDIRRMNMLLAVLEKRAGFKLAQKDVFLNIAGGLKVSDPAIDLAVISAILSSSMDAAIEPGVCLAGEVGLSG
;
A
#
# COMPACT_ATOMS: atom_id res chain seq x y z
N LYS A 1 10.95 -24.45 9.64
CA LYS A 1 10.65 -25.40 8.54
C LYS A 1 10.55 -26.87 8.95
N VAL A 2 11.48 -27.46 9.74
CA VAL A 2 11.38 -28.91 10.09
C VAL A 2 10.17 -29.25 10.98
N LEU A 3 9.77 -28.36 11.89
CA LEU A 3 8.66 -28.60 12.83
C LEU A 3 7.26 -28.28 12.25
N GLU A 4 7.17 -27.53 11.14
CA GLU A 4 5.88 -27.07 10.58
C GLU A 4 5.02 -28.23 10.03
N HIS A 5 5.66 -29.33 9.63
CA HIS A 5 4.97 -30.48 9.08
C HIS A 5 4.35 -31.39 10.14
N ILE A 6 4.88 -31.40 11.37
CA ILE A 6 4.46 -32.31 12.45
C ILE A 6 3.42 -31.73 13.41
N VAL A 7 3.10 -30.43 13.31
CA VAL A 7 2.13 -29.75 14.18
C VAL A 7 0.78 -29.54 13.51
N ASP A 8 -0.27 -29.33 14.32
CA ASP A 8 -1.63 -29.10 13.81
C ASP A 8 -1.86 -27.65 13.35
N THR A 9 -1.21 -26.68 14.00
CA THR A 9 -1.32 -25.25 13.67
C THR A 9 0.06 -24.59 13.65
N VAL A 10 0.31 -23.78 12.62
CA VAL A 10 1.51 -22.94 12.47
C VAL A 10 1.04 -21.51 12.32
N LEU A 11 1.49 -20.66 13.24
CA LEU A 11 1.27 -19.22 13.20
C LEU A 11 2.60 -18.52 13.00
N GLN A 12 2.59 -17.43 12.26
CA GLN A 12 3.72 -16.55 12.04
C GLN A 12 3.38 -15.17 12.55
N PHE A 13 4.24 -14.63 13.41
CA PHE A 13 4.08 -13.28 13.93
C PHE A 13 5.14 -12.38 13.30
N GLU A 14 4.70 -11.46 12.47
CA GLU A 14 5.52 -10.57 11.67
C GLU A 14 5.43 -9.14 12.20
N GLY A 15 6.57 -8.48 12.29
CA GLY A 15 6.67 -7.11 12.75
C GLY A 15 8.10 -6.60 12.57
N ASP A 16 8.25 -5.51 11.84
CA ASP A 16 9.52 -4.80 11.66
C ASP A 16 9.58 -3.63 12.64
N GLN A 17 10.76 -3.07 12.87
CA GLN A 17 10.98 -1.91 13.74
C GLN A 17 10.25 -0.66 13.23
N HIS A 18 9.99 -0.59 11.92
CA HIS A 18 9.32 0.55 11.28
C HIS A 18 7.80 0.40 11.18
N TYR A 19 7.24 -0.80 11.36
CA TYR A 19 5.79 -0.97 11.37
C TYR A 19 5.25 -0.71 12.77
N MET A 20 4.27 0.19 12.87
CA MET A 20 3.46 0.37 14.07
C MET A 20 2.70 -0.91 14.44
N TYR A 21 2.49 -1.79 13.45
CA TYR A 21 1.70 -3.02 13.57
C TYR A 21 2.55 -4.29 13.73
N ARG A 22 1.91 -5.28 14.34
CA ARG A 22 2.32 -6.68 14.38
C ARG A 22 1.22 -7.52 13.74
N ILE A 23 1.59 -8.32 12.75
CA ILE A 23 0.68 -9.15 11.97
C ILE A 23 0.86 -10.60 12.39
N LEU A 24 -0.22 -11.24 12.85
CA LEU A 24 -0.27 -12.67 13.13
C LEU A 24 -0.99 -13.36 11.98
N ARG A 25 -0.25 -14.19 11.23
CA ARG A 25 -0.75 -14.96 10.09
C ARG A 25 -0.82 -16.44 10.42
N SER A 26 -1.86 -17.12 9.97
CA SER A 26 -1.88 -18.57 9.98
C SER A 26 -1.23 -19.14 8.70
N ILE A 27 -0.17 -19.93 8.85
CA ILE A 27 0.44 -20.66 7.73
C ILE A 27 -0.24 -22.02 7.56
N LYS A 28 -0.58 -22.66 8.68
CA LYS A 28 -1.23 -23.97 8.73
C LYS A 28 -2.24 -23.95 9.87
N ASN A 29 -3.44 -24.44 9.62
CA ASN A 29 -4.47 -24.57 10.64
C ASN A 29 -5.33 -25.79 10.32
N ARG A 30 -5.22 -26.85 11.11
CA ARG A 30 -6.06 -28.05 10.93
C ARG A 30 -7.48 -27.88 11.48
N PHE A 31 -7.74 -26.80 12.21
CA PHE A 31 -9.02 -26.55 12.89
C PHE A 31 -9.74 -25.31 12.36
N GLY A 32 -9.26 -24.70 11.27
CA GLY A 32 -9.82 -23.48 10.72
C GLY A 32 -9.10 -22.99 9.47
N SER A 33 -9.46 -21.79 9.01
CA SER A 33 -8.85 -21.18 7.83
C SER A 33 -7.40 -20.73 8.10
N THR A 34 -6.55 -20.82 7.08
CA THR A 34 -5.21 -20.21 7.07
C THR A 34 -5.24 -18.75 6.60
N ALA A 35 -6.37 -18.30 6.05
CA ALA A 35 -6.47 -16.94 5.52
C ALA A 35 -6.74 -15.89 6.61
N GLU A 36 -7.01 -16.32 7.85
CA GLU A 36 -7.24 -15.44 8.99
C GLU A 36 -6.00 -14.62 9.36
N LEU A 37 -6.24 -13.34 9.68
CA LEU A 37 -5.19 -12.37 9.99
C LEU A 37 -5.53 -11.60 11.29
N GLY A 38 -4.66 -11.75 12.28
CA GLY A 38 -4.68 -10.92 13.49
C GLY A 38 -3.79 -9.70 13.32
N ILE A 39 -4.32 -8.50 13.53
CA ILE A 39 -3.54 -7.25 13.50
C ILE A 39 -3.49 -6.71 14.92
N TYR A 40 -2.29 -6.40 15.39
CA TYR A 40 -2.03 -5.94 16.75
C TYR A 40 -1.12 -4.71 16.73
N GLU A 41 -1.24 -3.88 17.76
CA GLU A 41 -0.36 -2.76 18.04
C GLU A 41 0.39 -3.05 19.35
N MET A 42 1.70 -2.87 19.38
CA MET A 42 2.49 -3.01 20.60
C MET A 42 2.47 -1.70 21.38
N ARG A 43 1.82 -1.70 22.54
CA ARG A 43 1.76 -0.58 23.48
C ARG A 43 2.68 -0.84 24.66
N GLN A 44 2.80 0.15 25.55
CA GLN A 44 3.59 0.02 26.77
C GLN A 44 3.07 -1.10 27.70
N ASP A 45 1.76 -1.35 27.69
CA ASP A 45 1.07 -2.36 28.49
C ASP A 45 0.92 -3.71 27.79
N GLY A 46 1.28 -3.83 26.50
CA GLY A 46 1.30 -5.10 25.76
C GLY A 46 0.71 -5.01 24.35
N LEU A 47 0.29 -6.15 23.80
CA LEU A 47 -0.32 -6.23 22.48
C LEU A 47 -1.81 -5.91 22.57
N ARG A 48 -2.23 -4.83 21.89
CA ARG A 48 -3.65 -4.49 21.71
C ARG A 48 -4.13 -4.96 20.35
N GLN A 49 -5.26 -5.66 20.32
CA GLN A 49 -5.92 -6.01 19.07
C GLN A 49 -6.41 -4.76 18.33
N VAL A 50 -6.14 -4.70 17.02
CA VAL A 50 -6.67 -3.68 16.11
C VAL A 50 -7.88 -4.26 15.38
N SER A 51 -9.06 -3.79 15.75
CA SER A 51 -10.33 -4.21 15.14
C SER A 51 -10.55 -3.57 13.76
N ASN A 52 -10.32 -2.25 13.67
CA ASN A 52 -10.41 -1.49 12.43
C ASN A 52 -9.03 -0.91 12.05
N PRO A 53 -8.24 -1.60 11.21
CA PRO A 53 -6.94 -1.07 10.77
C PRO A 53 -7.09 0.22 9.95
N SER A 54 -8.21 0.40 9.25
CA SER A 54 -8.42 1.54 8.35
C SER A 54 -8.53 2.89 9.06
N GLU A 55 -9.09 2.95 10.26
CA GLU A 55 -9.14 4.19 11.07
C GLU A 55 -7.75 4.75 11.41
N LEU A 56 -6.74 3.87 11.50
CA LEU A 56 -5.37 4.24 11.85
C LEU A 56 -4.47 4.42 10.62
N LEU A 57 -4.92 3.96 9.45
CA LEU A 57 -4.20 4.03 8.18
C LEU A 57 -4.66 5.20 7.30
N LEU A 58 -5.84 5.74 7.56
CA LEU A 58 -6.39 6.91 6.89
C LEU A 58 -6.12 8.14 7.76
N SER A 59 -5.41 9.10 7.21
CA SER A 59 -5.15 10.36 7.90
C SER A 59 -6.41 11.24 7.84
N GLN A 60 -6.82 11.81 8.97
CA GLN A 60 -8.07 12.57 9.05
C GLN A 60 -7.99 13.99 8.46
N ASP A 61 -6.78 14.50 8.18
CA ASP A 61 -6.51 15.91 7.88
C ASP A 61 -6.02 16.15 6.43
N HIS A 62 -6.65 15.52 5.43
CA HIS A 62 -6.26 15.66 4.01
C HIS A 62 -7.24 16.44 3.14
N GLU A 63 -8.14 17.25 3.74
CA GLU A 63 -9.11 18.04 2.95
C GLU A 63 -8.40 18.90 1.88
N GLY A 64 -8.64 18.55 0.61
CA GLY A 64 -8.12 19.28 -0.54
C GLY A 64 -6.66 19.01 -0.92
N MET A 65 -5.97 18.06 -0.28
CA MET A 65 -4.58 17.73 -0.67
C MET A 65 -4.53 16.85 -1.92
N SER A 66 -3.74 17.29 -2.91
CA SER A 66 -3.40 16.50 -4.07
C SER A 66 -2.35 15.43 -3.73
N GLY A 67 -2.34 14.33 -4.48
CA GLY A 67 -1.37 13.25 -4.29
C GLY A 67 -1.78 12.18 -3.28
N VAL A 68 -3.01 12.21 -2.76
CA VAL A 68 -3.52 11.22 -1.80
C VAL A 68 -4.64 10.41 -2.43
N ALA A 69 -4.52 9.08 -2.37
CA ALA A 69 -5.55 8.15 -2.85
C ALA A 69 -5.75 7.01 -1.84
N VAL A 70 -6.98 6.52 -1.70
CA VAL A 70 -7.28 5.37 -0.83
C VAL A 70 -7.40 4.10 -1.66
N ALA A 71 -6.58 3.11 -1.34
CA ALA A 71 -6.64 1.77 -1.91
C ALA A 71 -7.46 0.82 -1.04
N SER A 72 -8.20 -0.09 -1.66
CA SER A 72 -8.69 -1.30 -0.98
C SER A 72 -7.79 -2.46 -1.37
N ALA A 73 -7.07 -2.99 -0.41
CA ALA A 73 -6.19 -4.14 -0.60
C ALA A 73 -6.66 -5.34 0.21
N MET A 74 -6.25 -6.52 -0.22
CA MET A 74 -6.49 -7.80 0.44
C MET A 74 -5.20 -8.35 1.03
N GLU A 75 -5.21 -8.63 2.32
CA GLU A 75 -4.15 -9.38 2.99
C GLU A 75 -4.73 -10.72 3.46
N GLY A 76 -4.47 -11.79 2.70
CA GLY A 76 -5.20 -13.05 2.87
C GLY A 76 -6.67 -12.89 2.47
N VAL A 77 -7.61 -13.08 3.42
CA VAL A 77 -9.06 -12.81 3.20
C VAL A 77 -9.53 -11.52 3.85
N ARG A 78 -8.65 -10.77 4.52
CA ARG A 78 -9.06 -9.55 5.21
C ARG A 78 -8.89 -8.33 4.29
N PRO A 79 -9.98 -7.66 3.90
CA PRO A 79 -9.88 -6.38 3.22
C PRO A 79 -9.43 -5.32 4.21
N PHE A 80 -8.62 -4.37 3.74
CA PHE A 80 -8.24 -3.20 4.50
C PHE A 80 -7.98 -2.02 3.57
N LEU A 81 -8.35 -0.84 4.04
CA LEU A 81 -8.07 0.40 3.34
C LEU A 81 -6.67 0.90 3.68
N ILE A 82 -5.96 1.36 2.67
CA ILE A 82 -4.60 1.89 2.80
C ILE A 82 -4.52 3.21 2.04
N GLU A 83 -3.98 4.22 2.70
CA GLU A 83 -3.68 5.49 2.05
C GLU A 83 -2.37 5.38 1.25
N THR A 84 -2.45 5.73 -0.03
CA THR A 84 -1.34 5.82 -0.97
C THR A 84 -1.05 7.29 -1.24
N GLN A 85 0.17 7.70 -0.94
CA GLN A 85 0.63 9.08 -1.06
C GLN A 85 1.67 9.18 -2.17
N ALA A 86 1.52 10.16 -3.04
CA ALA A 86 2.48 10.48 -4.09
C ALA A 86 2.83 11.96 -4.07
N LEU A 87 4.10 12.25 -4.32
CA LEU A 87 4.60 13.60 -4.56
C LEU A 87 5.33 13.61 -5.90
N VAL A 88 4.79 14.37 -6.85
CA VAL A 88 5.33 14.54 -8.19
C VAL A 88 5.83 15.96 -8.34
N SER A 89 7.11 16.12 -8.67
CA SER A 89 7.74 17.43 -8.86
C SER A 89 8.50 17.48 -10.18
N SER A 90 8.75 18.69 -10.70
CA SER A 90 9.59 18.87 -11.88
C SER A 90 11.05 18.58 -11.52
N ALA A 91 11.69 17.64 -12.23
CA ALA A 91 13.11 17.37 -12.05
C ALA A 91 13.93 18.59 -12.46
N VAL A 92 14.78 19.08 -11.56
CA VAL A 92 15.51 20.34 -11.77
C VAL A 92 16.80 20.11 -12.59
N TYR A 93 17.48 18.98 -12.42
CA TYR A 93 18.66 18.58 -13.21
C TYR A 93 18.89 17.06 -13.21
N GLY A 94 19.30 16.51 -14.37
CA GLY A 94 19.77 15.13 -14.48
C GLY A 94 18.64 14.09 -14.65
N ASN A 95 18.89 12.87 -14.15
CA ASN A 95 17.90 11.79 -14.18
C ASN A 95 16.85 12.03 -13.08
N PRO A 96 15.54 11.99 -13.39
CA PRO A 96 14.51 12.16 -12.39
C PRO A 96 14.60 11.12 -11.28
N GLN A 97 14.37 11.56 -10.06
CA GLN A 97 14.35 10.73 -8.88
C GLN A 97 13.07 9.90 -8.82
N ARG A 98 13.22 8.62 -8.47
CA ARG A 98 12.09 7.71 -8.29
C ARG A 98 12.32 6.95 -7.00
N SER A 99 11.41 7.12 -6.05
CA SER A 99 11.49 6.50 -4.73
C SER A 99 10.14 5.94 -4.33
N ALA A 100 10.14 4.78 -3.70
CA ALA A 100 8.94 4.13 -3.20
C ALA A 100 9.20 3.56 -1.81
N THR A 101 8.33 3.87 -0.86
CA THR A 101 8.31 3.30 0.50
C THR A 101 7.02 2.50 0.66
N GLY A 102 7.15 1.23 1.07
CA GLY A 102 5.99 0.33 1.22
C GLY A 102 5.44 -0.25 -0.09
N PHE A 103 6.03 0.09 -1.24
CA PHE A 103 5.64 -0.41 -2.56
C PHE A 103 6.85 -0.80 -3.42
N ASP A 104 6.68 -1.74 -4.36
CA ASP A 104 7.77 -2.18 -5.23
C ASP A 104 8.13 -1.13 -6.29
N ILE A 105 9.41 -0.72 -6.31
CA ILE A 105 9.89 0.32 -7.21
C ILE A 105 9.86 -0.09 -8.68
N ARG A 106 10.01 -1.38 -9.01
CA ARG A 106 9.95 -1.85 -10.41
C ARG A 106 8.53 -1.80 -10.93
N ARG A 107 7.56 -2.19 -10.10
CA ARG A 107 6.13 -2.07 -10.36
C ARG A 107 5.72 -0.61 -10.54
N MET A 108 6.16 0.30 -9.66
CA MET A 108 5.94 1.73 -9.82
C MET A 108 6.49 2.24 -11.17
N ASN A 109 7.72 1.85 -11.54
CA ASN A 109 8.31 2.24 -12.83
C ASN A 109 7.50 1.72 -14.03
N MET A 110 6.94 0.53 -13.94
CA MET A 110 6.05 -0.03 -14.95
C MET A 110 4.77 0.81 -15.07
N LEU A 111 4.13 1.15 -13.95
CA LEU A 111 2.92 1.99 -13.94
C LEU A 111 3.16 3.37 -14.54
N LEU A 112 4.30 4.00 -14.22
CA LEU A 112 4.71 5.27 -14.83
C LEU A 112 4.83 5.15 -16.36
N ALA A 113 5.40 4.05 -16.85
CA ALA A 113 5.50 3.81 -18.29
C ALA A 113 4.13 3.59 -18.95
N VAL A 114 3.18 2.94 -18.26
CA VAL A 114 1.79 2.80 -18.73
C VAL A 114 1.10 4.16 -18.81
N LEU A 115 1.18 4.98 -17.75
CA LEU A 115 0.62 6.34 -17.75
C LEU A 115 1.16 7.20 -18.89
N GLU A 116 2.47 7.13 -19.15
CA GLU A 116 3.10 7.88 -20.22
C GLU A 116 2.70 7.36 -21.61
N LYS A 117 2.72 6.04 -21.82
CA LYS A 117 2.47 5.45 -23.14
C LYS A 117 0.99 5.39 -23.53
N ARG A 118 0.10 5.16 -22.56
CA ARG A 118 -1.33 4.92 -22.79
C ARG A 118 -2.19 6.15 -22.50
N ALA A 119 -1.87 6.89 -21.44
CA ALA A 119 -2.64 8.06 -21.04
C ALA A 119 -1.99 9.41 -21.43
N GLY A 120 -0.75 9.40 -21.92
CA GLY A 120 -0.08 10.58 -22.50
C GLY A 120 0.51 11.55 -21.46
N PHE A 121 0.65 11.14 -20.21
CA PHE A 121 1.24 11.99 -19.16
C PHE A 121 2.77 12.06 -19.27
N LYS A 122 3.32 13.27 -19.21
CA LYS A 122 4.76 13.52 -19.33
C LYS A 122 5.50 13.30 -18.01
N LEU A 123 5.56 12.06 -17.53
CA LEU A 123 6.16 11.69 -16.24
C LEU A 123 7.65 11.35 -16.34
N ALA A 124 8.19 11.08 -17.54
CA ALA A 124 9.61 10.82 -17.74
C ALA A 124 10.56 11.92 -17.24
N GLN A 125 10.08 13.15 -17.07
CA GLN A 125 10.87 14.31 -16.62
C GLN A 125 10.48 14.78 -15.21
N LYS A 126 9.74 13.95 -14.47
CA LYS A 126 9.23 14.27 -13.14
C LYS A 126 9.92 13.40 -12.09
N ASP A 127 10.27 14.02 -10.98
CA ASP A 127 10.62 13.31 -9.77
C ASP A 127 9.32 12.73 -9.18
N VAL A 128 9.33 11.45 -8.81
CA VAL A 128 8.17 10.73 -8.27
C VAL A 128 8.55 10.05 -6.97
N PHE A 129 7.94 10.47 -5.88
CA PHE A 129 8.06 9.86 -4.56
C PHE A 129 6.72 9.23 -4.20
N LEU A 130 6.74 7.95 -3.85
CA LEU A 130 5.57 7.18 -3.44
C LEU A 130 5.76 6.68 -2.02
N ASN A 131 4.71 6.80 -1.21
CA ASN A 131 4.68 6.31 0.16
C ASN A 131 3.35 5.61 0.44
N ILE A 132 3.42 4.40 0.98
CA ILE A 132 2.26 3.70 1.52
C ILE A 132 2.16 4.04 3.01
N ALA A 133 1.04 4.65 3.42
CA ALA A 133 0.84 5.07 4.79
C ALA A 133 0.79 3.89 5.77
N GLY A 134 1.06 4.17 7.05
CA GLY A 134 1.15 3.15 8.10
C GLY A 134 2.39 2.27 8.04
N GLY A 135 3.33 2.62 7.16
CA GLY A 135 4.60 1.93 6.99
C GLY A 135 4.49 0.58 6.29
N LEU A 136 3.28 0.12 5.92
CA LEU A 136 2.96 -1.20 5.39
C LEU A 136 3.66 -1.50 4.05
N LYS A 137 4.10 -2.76 3.86
CA LYS A 137 4.53 -3.26 2.55
C LYS A 137 3.37 -3.99 1.90
N VAL A 138 2.99 -3.55 0.71
CA VAL A 138 1.84 -4.07 -0.01
C VAL A 138 2.29 -4.65 -1.34
N SER A 139 1.84 -5.87 -1.64
CA SER A 139 2.14 -6.58 -2.88
C SER A 139 0.90 -6.87 -3.72
N ASP A 140 -0.31 -6.60 -3.22
CA ASP A 140 -1.57 -6.88 -3.90
C ASP A 140 -1.66 -6.15 -5.27
N PRO A 141 -1.93 -6.86 -6.38
CA PRO A 141 -2.32 -6.30 -7.67
C PRO A 141 -3.35 -5.15 -7.61
N ALA A 142 -4.33 -5.24 -6.72
CA ALA A 142 -5.46 -4.30 -6.66
C ALA A 142 -5.07 -2.86 -6.29
N ILE A 143 -3.88 -2.61 -5.75
CA ILE A 143 -3.44 -1.26 -5.35
C ILE A 143 -2.96 -0.40 -6.54
N ASP A 144 -2.73 -0.97 -7.72
CA ASP A 144 -2.16 -0.23 -8.86
C ASP A 144 -3.00 1.00 -9.21
N LEU A 145 -4.32 0.86 -9.23
CA LEU A 145 -5.24 1.95 -9.52
C LEU A 145 -5.07 3.12 -8.54
N ALA A 146 -4.94 2.84 -7.24
CA ALA A 146 -4.71 3.87 -6.24
C ALA A 146 -3.35 4.54 -6.40
N VAL A 147 -2.30 3.78 -6.73
CA VAL A 147 -0.96 4.30 -7.00
C VAL A 147 -0.96 5.27 -8.18
N ILE A 148 -1.54 4.88 -9.32
CA ILE A 148 -1.60 5.77 -10.49
C ILE A 148 -2.46 6.98 -10.23
N SER A 149 -3.58 6.85 -9.51
CA SER A 149 -4.45 7.97 -9.16
C SER A 149 -3.77 8.95 -8.22
N ALA A 150 -3.01 8.48 -7.23
CA ALA A 150 -2.20 9.35 -6.36
C ALA A 150 -1.15 10.13 -7.18
N ILE A 151 -0.40 9.44 -8.06
CA ILE A 151 0.62 10.07 -8.91
C ILE A 151 0.00 11.14 -9.82
N LEU A 152 -1.14 10.84 -10.47
CA LEU A 152 -1.83 11.79 -11.33
C LEU A 152 -2.43 12.95 -10.54
N SER A 153 -3.03 12.67 -9.39
CA SER A 153 -3.55 13.68 -8.48
C SER A 153 -2.46 14.69 -8.12
N SER A 154 -1.28 14.22 -7.71
CA SER A 154 -0.13 15.09 -7.40
C SER A 154 0.38 15.83 -8.65
N SER A 155 0.51 15.14 -9.79
CA SER A 155 1.04 15.74 -11.02
C SER A 155 0.12 16.82 -11.61
N MET A 156 -1.19 16.71 -11.39
CA MET A 156 -2.21 17.65 -11.89
C MET A 156 -2.64 18.66 -10.84
N ASP A 157 -2.11 18.53 -9.62
CA ASP A 157 -2.52 19.29 -8.44
C ASP A 157 -4.05 19.28 -8.22
N ALA A 158 -4.65 18.10 -8.37
CA ALA A 158 -6.09 17.89 -8.29
C ALA A 158 -6.40 16.80 -7.26
N ALA A 159 -7.02 17.17 -6.14
CA ALA A 159 -7.39 16.24 -5.08
C ALA A 159 -8.43 15.22 -5.55
N ILE A 160 -8.32 13.99 -5.05
CA ILE A 160 -9.35 12.96 -5.23
C ILE A 160 -10.48 13.23 -4.25
N GLU A 161 -11.73 13.01 -4.67
CA GLU A 161 -12.90 13.24 -3.84
C GLU A 161 -12.85 12.37 -2.56
N PRO A 162 -13.13 12.94 -1.37
CA PRO A 162 -13.22 12.17 -0.14
C PRO A 162 -14.27 11.06 -0.22
N GLY A 163 -14.01 9.93 0.42
CA GLY A 163 -14.92 8.77 0.40
C GLY A 163 -14.81 7.89 -0.85
N VAL A 164 -13.95 8.25 -1.81
CA VAL A 164 -13.59 7.37 -2.93
C VAL A 164 -12.49 6.39 -2.51
N CYS A 165 -12.71 5.12 -2.82
CA CYS A 165 -11.71 4.07 -2.70
C CYS A 165 -11.49 3.39 -4.05
N LEU A 166 -10.24 3.05 -4.33
CA LEU A 166 -9.79 2.50 -5.61
C LEU A 166 -9.27 1.08 -5.42
N ALA A 167 -9.67 0.19 -6.31
CA ALA A 167 -9.15 -1.16 -6.41
C ALA A 167 -9.14 -1.59 -7.88
N GLY A 168 -7.98 -2.01 -8.37
CA GLY A 168 -7.81 -2.47 -9.73
C GLY A 168 -6.34 -2.68 -10.06
N GLU A 169 -6.05 -3.80 -10.73
CA GLU A 169 -4.76 -4.04 -11.37
C GLU A 169 -4.67 -3.21 -12.66
N VAL A 170 -3.48 -2.69 -12.95
CA VAL A 170 -3.21 -1.93 -14.18
C VAL A 170 -2.30 -2.75 -15.07
N GLY A 171 -2.85 -3.20 -16.20
CA GLY A 171 -2.10 -3.94 -17.21
C GLY A 171 -1.24 -3.04 -18.11
N LEU A 172 -0.29 -3.64 -18.82
CA LEU A 172 0.55 -2.92 -19.81
C LEU A 172 -0.24 -2.36 -21.02
N SER A 173 -1.48 -2.83 -21.20
CA SER A 173 -2.42 -2.30 -22.21
C SER A 173 -3.02 -0.95 -21.82
N GLY A 174 -2.91 -0.54 -20.56
CA GLY A 174 -3.80 0.46 -19.97
C GLY A 174 -4.94 -0.24 -19.27
#